data_AF-A0A9X5XAF7-F1
#
_entry.id   AF-A0A9X5XAF7-F1
#
_cell.length_a   1.000
_cell.length_b   1.000
_cell.length_c   1.000
_cell.angle_alpha   90.00
_cell.angle_beta   90.00
_cell.angle_gamma   90.00
#
_symmetry.space_group_name_H-M   'P 1'
#
loop_
_entity.id
_entity.type
_entity.pdbx_description
1 polymer ?
#
loop_
_entity_poly.entity_id
_entity_poly.type
_entity_poly.pdbx_seq_one_letter_code
_entity_poly.pdbx_strand_id
1 'polypeptide(L)'
;VLRTTRQRKRLAHLHPPAEADDALPEEIARFAANNPHLNYIVSNIAAMAAALYGRPWGLGFSDMCLLTSDVPVAIWNRPDEEDQLLALAHSDVMLPLDPHRLLFLPNPRQRMHDPSKRTDHLLHVSGALGMALVDVAFDVADEFVVYHPQHDPWEHWSPSGPRQPKPWAGETHSAPEYLMEYPVFQAHLNIESRWTKEHPPRRKAAS
;
A
#
# COMPACT_ATOMS: atom_id res chain seq x y z
N VAL A 1 2.76 -2.32 -7.54
CA VAL A 1 3.74 -1.29 -7.10
C VAL A 1 4.01 -0.35 -8.28
N LEU A 2 2.96 0.35 -8.72
CA LEU A 2 3.08 1.43 -9.69
C LEU A 2 3.31 2.71 -8.89
N ARG A 3 4.30 3.48 -9.31
CA ARG A 3 5.23 4.14 -8.41
C ARG A 3 4.89 5.59 -8.12
N THR A 4 5.10 5.93 -6.86
CA THR A 4 4.53 7.09 -6.19
C THR A 4 5.48 8.27 -6.24
N THR A 5 5.01 9.48 -5.94
CA THR A 5 5.87 10.67 -5.90
C THR A 5 6.99 10.51 -4.87
N ARG A 6 6.67 9.92 -3.71
CA ARG A 6 7.62 9.54 -2.68
C ARG A 6 8.73 8.61 -3.18
N GLN A 7 8.38 7.52 -3.88
CA GLN A 7 9.39 6.60 -4.42
C GLN A 7 10.32 7.27 -5.44
N ARG A 8 9.79 8.19 -6.26
CA ARG A 8 10.59 8.98 -7.22
C ARG A 8 11.57 9.91 -6.51
N LYS A 9 11.10 10.68 -5.52
CA LYS A 9 11.94 11.60 -4.73
C LYS A 9 13.02 10.83 -3.97
N ARG A 10 12.68 9.69 -3.38
CA ARG A 10 13.62 8.79 -2.71
C ARG A 10 14.70 8.26 -3.66
N LEU A 11 14.31 7.70 -4.82
CA LEU A 11 15.26 7.16 -5.79
C LEU A 11 16.21 8.24 -6.31
N ALA A 12 15.71 9.45 -6.58
CA ALA A 12 16.56 10.58 -6.97
C ALA A 12 17.53 11.01 -5.85
N HIS A 13 17.13 10.86 -4.58
CA HIS A 13 17.97 11.16 -3.43
C HIS A 13 19.06 10.10 -3.19
N LEU A 14 18.73 8.81 -3.33
CA LEU A 14 19.66 7.69 -3.09
C LEU A 14 20.59 7.40 -4.28
N HIS A 15 20.09 7.59 -5.50
CA HIS A 15 20.83 7.34 -6.73
C HIS A 15 20.86 8.62 -7.57
N PRO A 16 21.89 9.47 -7.41
CA PRO A 16 22.24 10.41 -8.47
C PRO A 16 22.44 9.65 -9.79
N PRO A 17 22.18 10.30 -10.95
CA PRO A 17 22.01 9.62 -12.23
C PRO A 17 23.11 8.59 -12.51
N ALA A 18 22.72 7.33 -12.72
CA ALA A 18 23.62 6.24 -13.05
C ALA A 18 24.05 6.34 -14.52
N GLU A 19 25.30 5.97 -14.81
CA GLU A 19 25.80 5.81 -16.17
C GLU A 19 25.03 4.70 -16.91
N ALA A 20 24.86 4.86 -18.22
CA ALA A 20 23.94 4.05 -19.04
C ALA A 20 24.31 2.56 -19.08
N ASP A 21 23.29 1.71 -19.14
CA ASP A 21 23.42 0.24 -19.26
C ASP A 21 23.38 -0.17 -20.74
N ASP A 22 24.48 -0.73 -21.25
CA ASP A 22 24.71 -1.05 -22.67
C ASP A 22 23.85 -2.23 -23.19
N ALA A 23 23.15 -2.95 -22.31
CA ALA A 23 22.32 -4.11 -22.66
C ALA A 23 20.91 -3.75 -23.16
N LEU A 24 20.48 -2.50 -23.01
CA LEU A 24 19.17 -2.02 -23.46
C LEU A 24 19.25 -1.46 -24.89
N PRO A 25 18.21 -1.64 -25.73
CA PRO A 25 18.11 -0.93 -27.00
C PRO A 25 18.34 0.58 -26.81
N GLU A 26 19.14 1.20 -27.67
CA GLU A 26 19.69 2.56 -27.48
C GLU A 26 18.62 3.63 -27.16
N GLU A 27 17.42 3.50 -27.74
CA GLU A 27 16.27 4.38 -27.45
C GLU A 27 15.73 4.20 -26.03
N ILE A 28 15.65 2.97 -25.55
CA ILE A 28 15.20 2.63 -24.19
C ILE A 28 16.29 3.00 -23.19
N ALA A 29 17.57 2.73 -23.47
CA ALA A 29 18.71 3.10 -22.64
C ALA A 29 18.76 4.62 -22.44
N ARG A 30 18.59 5.41 -23.50
CA ARG A 30 18.60 6.89 -23.45
C ARG A 30 17.38 7.47 -22.73
N PHE A 31 16.21 6.83 -22.84
CA PHE A 31 15.02 7.23 -22.08
C PHE A 31 15.12 6.84 -20.60
N ALA A 32 15.70 5.68 -20.29
CA ALA A 32 15.93 5.19 -18.93
C ALA A 32 17.08 5.92 -18.22
N ALA A 33 18.16 6.29 -18.92
CA ALA A 33 19.26 7.09 -18.37
C ALA A 33 18.80 8.49 -17.93
N ASN A 34 17.81 9.05 -18.65
CA ASN A 34 17.16 10.31 -18.27
C ASN A 34 16.05 10.14 -17.24
N ASN A 35 15.78 8.91 -16.81
CA ASN A 35 14.72 8.59 -15.86
C ASN A 35 15.16 7.43 -14.96
N PRO A 36 15.98 7.70 -13.91
CA PRO A 36 16.50 6.69 -12.97
C PRO A 36 15.40 5.80 -12.40
N HIS A 37 14.22 6.39 -12.25
CA HIS A 37 13.02 5.68 -11.87
C HIS A 37 12.60 4.66 -12.93
N LEU A 38 12.39 5.02 -14.19
CA LEU A 38 12.07 4.04 -15.23
C LEU A 38 13.12 2.93 -15.34
N ASN A 39 14.42 3.29 -15.27
CA ASN A 39 15.50 2.30 -15.27
C ASN A 39 15.30 1.28 -14.15
N TYR A 40 15.08 1.76 -12.92
CA TYR A 40 14.76 0.89 -11.79
C TYR A 40 13.50 0.03 -12.01
N ILE A 41 12.50 0.45 -12.81
CA ILE A 41 11.31 -0.39 -13.17
C ILE A 41 11.80 -1.53 -14.04
N VAL A 42 12.49 -1.20 -15.13
CA VAL A 42 12.82 -2.17 -16.16
C VAL A 42 13.74 -3.23 -15.58
N SER A 43 14.74 -2.82 -14.77
CA SER A 43 15.70 -3.74 -14.16
C SER A 43 15.07 -4.67 -13.10
N ASN A 44 13.94 -4.30 -12.49
CA ASN A 44 13.40 -5.03 -11.33
C ASN A 44 11.98 -5.58 -11.54
N ILE A 45 11.29 -5.25 -12.65
CA ILE A 45 9.88 -5.58 -12.84
C ILE A 45 9.60 -7.09 -12.74
N ALA A 46 10.50 -7.92 -13.27
CA ALA A 46 10.38 -9.37 -13.20
C ALA A 46 10.45 -9.87 -11.74
N ALA A 47 11.43 -9.39 -10.97
CA ALA A 47 11.59 -9.76 -9.56
C ALA A 47 10.42 -9.24 -8.71
N MET A 48 9.97 -8.00 -8.94
CA MET A 48 8.81 -7.42 -8.27
C MET A 48 7.53 -8.21 -8.58
N ALA A 49 7.32 -8.56 -9.85
CA ALA A 49 6.18 -9.36 -10.28
C ALA A 49 6.22 -10.76 -9.65
N ALA A 50 7.38 -11.42 -9.61
CA ALA A 50 7.54 -12.71 -8.97
C ALA A 50 7.24 -12.64 -7.45
N ALA A 51 7.73 -11.60 -6.77
CA ALA A 51 7.48 -11.37 -5.35
C ALA A 51 5.99 -11.17 -5.04
N LEU A 52 5.24 -10.54 -5.95
CA LEU A 52 3.78 -10.36 -5.82
C LEU A 52 2.99 -11.61 -6.22
N TYR A 53 3.36 -12.26 -7.33
CA TYR A 53 2.63 -13.39 -7.89
C TYR A 53 2.69 -14.63 -6.99
N GLY A 54 3.79 -14.83 -6.26
CA GLY A 54 3.92 -15.91 -5.29
C GLY A 54 3.16 -15.70 -3.98
N ARG A 55 2.34 -14.65 -3.87
CA ARG A 55 1.59 -14.31 -2.64
C ARG A 55 0.10 -14.58 -2.84
N PRO A 56 -0.56 -15.14 -1.83
CA PRO A 56 -2.00 -15.26 -1.82
C PRO A 56 -2.65 -13.87 -1.72
N TRP A 57 -3.80 -13.72 -2.36
CA TRP A 57 -4.54 -12.46 -2.41
C TRP A 57 -5.68 -12.50 -1.39
N GLY A 58 -5.62 -11.58 -0.42
CA GLY A 58 -6.73 -11.26 0.46
C GLY A 58 -7.60 -10.19 -0.19
N LEU A 59 -8.78 -10.54 -0.71
CA LEU A 59 -9.75 -9.54 -1.15
C LEU A 59 -10.52 -9.03 0.08
N GLY A 60 -10.23 -7.79 0.45
CA GLY A 60 -10.75 -7.18 1.66
C GLY A 60 -11.92 -6.23 1.41
N PHE A 61 -12.85 -6.23 2.36
CA PHE A 61 -14.00 -5.33 2.40
C PHE A 61 -13.97 -4.53 3.68
N SER A 62 -14.01 -3.21 3.58
CA SER A 62 -13.87 -2.29 4.70
C SER A 62 -15.19 -1.62 5.06
N ASP A 63 -15.52 -1.64 6.35
CA ASP A 63 -16.64 -0.89 6.88
C ASP A 63 -16.44 0.62 6.77
N MET A 64 -15.17 1.03 6.77
CA MET A 64 -14.74 2.42 6.71
C MET A 64 -14.37 2.79 5.27
N CYS A 65 -14.57 4.07 4.92
CA CYS A 65 -14.06 4.62 3.68
C CYS A 65 -12.53 4.56 3.68
N LEU A 66 -11.94 3.95 2.66
CA LEU A 66 -10.51 3.89 2.44
C LEU A 66 -10.05 5.14 1.68
N LEU A 67 -8.83 5.58 1.97
CA LEU A 67 -8.19 6.65 1.22
C LEU A 67 -7.52 6.11 -0.04
N THR A 68 -7.72 6.82 -1.14
CA THR A 68 -6.88 6.69 -2.33
C THR A 68 -5.85 7.81 -2.30
N SER A 69 -4.57 7.45 -2.41
CA SER A 69 -3.45 8.38 -2.39
C SER A 69 -2.72 8.34 -3.73
N ASP A 70 -1.86 9.33 -3.99
CA ASP A 70 -0.78 9.24 -5.00
C ASP A 70 0.17 8.03 -4.77
N VAL A 71 0.06 7.40 -3.59
CA VAL A 71 0.59 6.09 -3.23
C VAL A 71 -0.54 5.05 -3.24
N PRO A 72 -0.93 4.50 -4.41
CA PRO A 72 -2.03 3.54 -4.46
C PRO A 72 -1.68 2.21 -3.78
N VAL A 73 -0.39 1.94 -3.54
CA VAL A 73 0.09 0.73 -2.86
C VAL A 73 0.88 1.13 -1.63
N ALA A 74 0.43 0.72 -0.45
CA ALA A 74 1.19 0.87 0.79
C ALA A 74 1.95 -0.43 1.09
N ILE A 75 3.28 -0.34 1.15
CA ILE A 75 4.14 -1.39 1.72
C ILE A 75 4.29 -1.10 3.20
N TRP A 76 3.90 -2.04 4.04
CA TRP A 76 3.88 -1.84 5.49
C TRP A 76 5.29 -1.87 6.06
N ASN A 77 5.58 -0.99 7.02
CA ASN A 77 6.80 -0.91 7.85
C ASN A 77 8.11 -0.65 7.13
N ARG A 78 8.17 -0.84 5.82
CA ARG A 78 9.39 -0.72 5.01
C ARG A 78 9.13 0.02 3.69
N PRO A 79 8.34 1.10 3.65
CA PRO A 79 7.99 1.76 2.40
C PRO A 79 9.21 2.35 1.68
N ASP A 80 10.26 2.74 2.41
CA ASP A 80 11.45 3.40 1.87
C ASP A 80 12.75 2.62 2.05
N GLU A 81 12.68 1.34 2.44
CA GLU A 81 13.84 0.45 2.57
C GLU A 81 14.76 0.52 1.34
N GLU A 82 16.07 0.50 1.56
CA GLU A 82 17.04 0.56 0.46
C GLU A 82 16.81 -0.59 -0.54
N ASP A 83 16.68 -1.81 -0.01
CA ASP A 83 16.26 -2.98 -0.76
C ASP A 83 14.72 -3.09 -0.82
N GLN A 84 14.14 -2.43 -1.81
CA GLN A 84 12.70 -2.45 -2.06
C GLN A 84 12.18 -3.83 -2.48
N LEU A 85 13.03 -4.70 -3.06
CA LEU A 85 12.62 -6.07 -3.40
C LEU A 85 12.46 -6.89 -2.12
N LEU A 86 13.40 -6.75 -1.19
CA LEU A 86 13.32 -7.36 0.12
C LEU A 86 12.13 -6.82 0.92
N ALA A 87 11.91 -5.51 0.92
CA ALA A 87 10.73 -4.92 1.56
C ALA A 87 9.43 -5.49 0.97
N LEU A 88 9.31 -5.54 -0.35
CA LEU A 88 8.16 -6.11 -1.03
C LEU A 88 7.94 -7.60 -0.71
N ALA A 89 9.02 -8.37 -0.57
CA ALA A 89 8.96 -9.80 -0.28
C ALA A 89 8.56 -10.10 1.18
N HIS A 90 8.90 -9.22 2.13
CA HIS A 90 8.77 -9.48 3.56
C HIS A 90 7.73 -8.64 4.29
N SER A 91 7.22 -7.57 3.68
CA SER A 91 6.20 -6.71 4.28
C SER A 91 4.79 -7.06 3.81
N ASP A 92 3.80 -6.71 4.62
CA ASP A 92 2.41 -6.68 4.19
C ASP A 92 2.24 -5.61 3.11
N VAL A 93 1.37 -5.89 2.13
CA VAL A 93 1.10 -4.96 1.03
C VAL A 93 -0.39 -4.73 0.94
N MET A 94 -0.78 -3.46 0.94
CA MET A 94 -2.15 -3.03 0.78
C MET A 94 -2.30 -2.23 -0.50
N LEU A 95 -3.38 -2.48 -1.23
CA LEU A 95 -3.81 -1.71 -2.38
C LEU A 95 -5.32 -1.42 -2.26
N PRO A 96 -5.74 -0.20 -1.88
CA PRO A 96 -7.13 0.21 -2.00
C PRO A 96 -7.56 0.15 -3.47
N LEU A 97 -8.68 -0.52 -3.74
CA LEU A 97 -9.29 -0.62 -5.06
C LEU A 97 -10.35 0.46 -5.25
N ASP A 98 -11.09 0.75 -4.17
CA ASP A 98 -12.09 1.82 -4.06
C ASP A 98 -12.33 2.15 -2.57
N PRO A 99 -13.29 3.02 -2.22
CA PRO A 99 -13.55 3.38 -0.81
C PRO A 99 -13.88 2.21 0.12
N HIS A 100 -14.29 1.03 -0.34
CA HIS A 100 -14.67 -0.09 0.52
C HIS A 100 -13.98 -1.40 0.19
N ARG A 101 -13.17 -1.46 -0.87
CA ARG A 101 -12.48 -2.67 -1.30
C ARG A 101 -10.97 -2.44 -1.35
N LEU A 102 -10.23 -3.45 -0.92
CA LEU A 102 -8.77 -3.48 -1.01
C LEU A 102 -8.27 -4.86 -1.40
N LEU A 103 -7.09 -4.90 -2.00
CA LEU A 103 -6.24 -6.10 -1.99
C LEU A 103 -5.27 -6.00 -0.83
N PHE A 104 -5.17 -7.09 -0.08
CA PHE A 104 -4.19 -7.28 0.97
C PHE A 104 -3.35 -8.50 0.66
N LEU A 105 -2.04 -8.35 0.60
CA LEU A 105 -1.13 -9.46 0.45
C LEU A 105 -0.43 -9.65 1.80
N PRO A 106 -0.68 -10.76 2.52
CA PRO A 106 -0.06 -11.00 3.81
C PRO A 106 1.42 -11.36 3.65
N ASN A 107 2.23 -10.93 4.60
CA ASN A 107 3.66 -11.22 4.65
C ASN A 107 3.92 -12.72 4.93
N PRO A 108 5.14 -13.23 4.66
CA PRO A 108 5.48 -14.64 4.92
C PRO A 108 5.21 -15.09 6.36
N ARG A 109 5.46 -14.24 7.35
CA ARG A 109 5.27 -14.56 8.77
C ARG A 109 3.80 -14.77 9.10
N GLN A 110 2.89 -13.93 8.60
CA GLN A 110 1.45 -14.12 8.79
C GLN A 110 0.98 -15.47 8.23
N ARG A 111 1.47 -15.83 7.03
CA ARG A 111 1.15 -17.10 6.36
C ARG A 111 1.68 -18.31 7.11
N MET A 112 2.82 -18.18 7.78
CA MET A 112 3.36 -19.26 8.63
C MET A 112 2.46 -19.52 9.83
N HIS A 113 2.03 -18.46 10.52
CA HIS A 113 1.23 -18.56 11.74
C HIS A 113 -0.24 -18.90 11.47
N ASP A 114 -0.79 -18.51 10.31
CA ASP A 114 -2.17 -18.79 9.93
C ASP A 114 -2.25 -19.52 8.58
N PRO A 115 -2.52 -20.84 8.58
CA PRO A 115 -2.67 -21.61 7.36
C PRO A 115 -3.76 -21.10 6.41
N SER A 116 -4.80 -20.45 6.92
CA SER A 116 -5.89 -19.93 6.10
C SER A 116 -5.46 -18.76 5.21
N LYS A 117 -4.36 -18.08 5.57
CA LYS A 117 -3.75 -17.00 4.79
C LYS A 117 -2.77 -17.48 3.73
N ARG A 118 -2.55 -18.79 3.58
CA ARG A 118 -1.62 -19.36 2.58
C ARG A 118 -2.22 -19.44 1.18
N THR A 119 -3.54 -19.34 1.07
CA THR A 119 -4.29 -19.31 -0.19
C THR A 119 -5.06 -18.00 -0.30
N ASP A 120 -5.56 -17.72 -1.49
CA ASP A 120 -6.46 -16.59 -1.71
C ASP A 120 -7.67 -16.69 -0.77
N HIS A 121 -8.09 -15.55 -0.23
CA HIS A 121 -9.10 -15.50 0.80
C HIS A 121 -9.84 -14.17 0.80
N LEU A 122 -10.98 -14.14 1.49
CA LEU A 122 -11.70 -12.90 1.76
C LEU A 122 -11.35 -12.44 3.17
N LEU A 123 -11.33 -11.12 3.39
CA LEU A 123 -11.28 -10.55 4.73
C LEU A 123 -12.33 -9.46 4.90
N HIS A 124 -12.80 -9.31 6.13
CA HIS A 124 -13.66 -8.21 6.53
C HIS A 124 -12.91 -7.31 7.50
N VAL A 125 -12.75 -6.05 7.10
CA VAL A 125 -12.06 -5.01 7.84
C VAL A 125 -13.09 -4.15 8.54
N SER A 126 -13.35 -4.46 9.81
CA SER A 126 -14.35 -3.74 10.61
C SER A 126 -13.75 -2.57 11.37
N GLY A 127 -14.46 -1.44 11.39
CA GLY A 127 -14.25 -0.33 12.32
C GLY A 127 -12.80 0.14 12.46
N ALA A 128 -12.21 -0.07 13.65
CA ALA A 128 -10.86 0.41 14.00
C ALA A 128 -9.75 -0.09 13.08
N LEU A 129 -9.90 -1.29 12.52
CA LEU A 129 -8.93 -1.80 11.57
C LEU A 129 -8.97 -1.00 10.26
N GLY A 130 -10.17 -0.58 9.82
CA GLY A 130 -10.31 0.31 8.67
C GLY A 130 -9.69 1.68 8.92
N MET A 131 -9.81 2.23 10.13
CA MET A 131 -9.11 3.47 10.52
C MET A 131 -7.59 3.30 10.44
N ALA A 132 -7.05 2.18 10.94
CA ALA A 132 -5.62 1.89 10.83
C ALA A 132 -5.13 1.77 9.36
N LEU A 133 -5.96 1.26 8.44
CA LEU A 133 -5.61 1.23 7.02
C LEU A 133 -5.51 2.65 6.42
N VAL A 134 -6.41 3.53 6.84
CA VAL A 134 -6.44 4.93 6.41
C VAL A 134 -5.23 5.68 6.98
N ASP A 135 -4.82 5.39 8.23
CA ASP A 135 -3.56 5.85 8.85
C ASP A 135 -2.34 5.49 8.01
N VAL A 136 -2.19 4.21 7.69
CA VAL A 136 -1.05 3.74 6.89
C VAL A 136 -1.00 4.46 5.54
N ALA A 137 -2.15 4.60 4.87
CA ALA A 137 -2.22 5.31 3.58
C ALA A 137 -1.83 6.80 3.71
N PHE A 138 -2.24 7.45 4.79
CA PHE A 138 -1.89 8.84 5.07
C PHE A 138 -0.39 9.02 5.38
N ASP A 139 0.16 8.13 6.19
CA ASP A 139 1.54 8.20 6.63
C ASP A 139 2.53 7.98 5.49
N VAL A 140 2.18 7.15 4.49
CA VAL A 140 3.01 6.93 3.30
C VAL A 140 2.82 7.98 2.20
N ALA A 141 1.69 8.69 2.17
CA ALA A 141 1.38 9.65 1.10
C ALA A 141 2.45 10.75 0.99
N ASP A 142 2.81 11.15 -0.23
CA ASP A 142 3.81 12.22 -0.39
C ASP A 142 3.17 13.61 -0.44
N GLU A 143 2.13 13.75 -1.27
CA GLU A 143 1.54 15.05 -1.59
C GLU A 143 0.03 15.04 -1.38
N PHE A 144 -0.70 14.34 -2.24
CA PHE A 144 -2.15 14.44 -2.31
C PHE A 144 -2.83 13.17 -1.82
N VAL A 145 -3.74 13.37 -0.87
CA VAL A 145 -4.71 12.37 -0.45
C VAL A 145 -6.07 12.92 -0.82
N VAL A 146 -6.77 12.19 -1.69
CA VAL A 146 -8.07 12.62 -2.22
C VAL A 146 -9.10 11.58 -1.84
N TYR A 147 -10.26 12.06 -1.44
CA TYR A 147 -11.43 11.25 -1.16
C TYR A 147 -12.66 11.93 -1.75
N HIS A 148 -13.68 11.13 -2.01
CA HIS A 148 -14.95 11.66 -2.48
C HIS A 148 -15.68 12.33 -1.30
N PRO A 149 -16.34 13.49 -1.46
CA PRO A 149 -17.01 14.19 -0.35
C PRO A 149 -18.08 13.37 0.39
N GLN A 150 -18.67 12.37 -0.27
CA GLN A 150 -19.63 11.44 0.35
C GLN A 150 -18.96 10.25 1.06
N HIS A 151 -17.64 10.11 0.90
CA HIS A 151 -16.79 9.06 1.45
C HIS A 151 -15.63 9.69 2.23
N ASP A 152 -15.93 10.69 3.07
CA ASP A 152 -14.93 11.36 3.90
C ASP A 152 -14.52 10.46 5.08
N PRO A 153 -13.29 9.91 5.08
CA PRO A 153 -12.84 9.09 6.19
C PRO A 153 -12.54 9.91 7.45
N TRP A 154 -12.37 11.23 7.31
CA TRP A 154 -12.05 12.14 8.41
C TRP A 154 -13.25 12.52 9.26
N GLU A 155 -14.48 12.23 8.81
CA GLU A 155 -15.70 12.46 9.60
C GLU A 155 -15.67 11.73 10.95
N HIS A 156 -14.96 10.61 11.03
CA HIS A 156 -14.90 9.78 12.23
C HIS A 156 -13.54 9.79 12.92
N TRP A 157 -12.49 10.30 12.27
CA TRP A 157 -11.13 10.19 12.77
C TRP A 157 -10.11 10.99 11.95
N SER A 158 -9.24 11.76 12.61
CA SER A 158 -8.13 12.48 11.99
C SER A 158 -6.78 11.88 12.41
N PRO A 159 -5.89 11.51 11.47
CA PRO A 159 -4.54 11.05 11.79
C PRO A 159 -3.76 12.10 12.58
N SER A 160 -3.03 11.70 13.63
CA SER A 160 -2.22 12.60 14.45
C SER A 160 -0.80 12.08 14.74
N GLY A 161 -0.42 10.95 14.13
CA GLY A 161 0.89 10.31 14.31
C GLY A 161 2.00 10.92 13.45
N PRO A 162 3.28 10.56 13.70
CA PRO A 162 4.36 10.90 12.80
C PRO A 162 4.17 10.16 11.48
N ARG A 163 4.23 10.90 10.37
CA ARG A 163 4.20 10.32 9.02
C ARG A 163 5.51 9.57 8.73
N GLN A 164 5.62 8.96 7.55
CA GLN A 164 6.91 8.42 7.10
C GLN A 164 7.91 9.55 6.81
N PRO A 165 9.12 9.53 7.42
CA PRO A 165 10.10 10.61 7.29
C PRO A 165 10.48 10.81 5.83
N LYS A 166 10.71 12.04 5.39
CA LYS A 166 11.17 12.39 4.03
C LYS A 166 12.66 12.73 4.05
N PRO A 167 13.58 11.76 3.85
CA PRO A 167 15.02 12.02 3.86
C PRO A 167 15.45 13.10 2.86
N TRP A 168 14.80 13.16 1.70
CA TRP A 168 15.06 14.19 0.69
C TRP A 168 14.69 15.62 1.14
N ALA A 169 13.92 15.77 2.21
CA ALA A 169 13.61 17.04 2.87
C ALA A 169 14.39 17.25 4.18
N GLY A 170 15.32 16.34 4.52
CA GLY A 170 16.13 16.41 5.75
C GLY A 170 15.42 15.91 7.02
N GLU A 171 14.28 15.23 6.89
CA GLU A 171 13.57 14.65 8.03
C GLU A 171 14.28 13.37 8.53
N THR A 172 14.47 13.26 9.85
CA THR A 172 15.27 12.18 10.48
C THR A 172 14.56 11.51 11.67
N HIS A 173 13.26 11.76 11.85
CA HIS A 173 12.50 11.11 12.91
C HIS A 173 12.23 9.63 12.59
N SER A 174 11.92 8.84 13.61
CA SER A 174 11.52 7.45 13.43
C SER A 174 10.27 7.33 12.55
N ALA A 175 10.24 6.30 11.72
CA ALA A 175 9.06 5.92 10.96
C ALA A 175 8.03 5.22 11.86
N PRO A 176 6.72 5.38 11.59
CA PRO A 176 5.70 4.57 12.23
C PRO A 176 5.82 3.09 11.78
N GLU A 177 5.57 2.18 12.72
CA GLU A 177 5.55 0.73 12.53
C GLU A 177 4.16 0.19 12.81
N TYR A 178 3.71 -0.75 11.97
CA TYR A 178 2.37 -1.31 11.97
C TYR A 178 2.43 -2.83 11.95
N LEU A 179 1.52 -3.46 12.68
CA LEU A 179 1.23 -4.88 12.53
C LEU A 179 -0.28 -5.02 12.40
N MET A 180 -0.74 -5.73 11.37
CA MET A 180 -2.16 -6.01 11.19
C MET A 180 -2.42 -7.49 11.33
N GLU A 181 -3.22 -7.82 12.33
CA GLU A 181 -3.85 -9.13 12.44
C GLU A 181 -5.31 -9.00 12.02
N TYR A 182 -5.73 -9.89 11.13
CA TYR A 182 -7.10 -9.96 10.65
C TYR A 182 -7.51 -11.43 10.50
N PRO A 183 -8.79 -11.76 10.74
CA PRO A 183 -9.32 -13.08 10.48
C PRO A 183 -9.64 -13.27 8.99
N VAL A 184 -9.51 -14.51 8.51
CA VAL A 184 -10.05 -14.90 7.20
C VAL A 184 -11.57 -15.05 7.30
N PHE A 185 -12.28 -14.45 6.35
CA PHE A 185 -13.72 -14.53 6.27
C PHE A 185 -14.16 -15.95 5.93
N GLN A 186 -15.14 -16.49 6.66
CA GLN A 186 -15.54 -17.88 6.48
C GLN A 186 -16.32 -18.06 5.18
N ALA A 187 -16.06 -19.16 4.47
CA ALA A 187 -16.58 -19.42 3.12
C ALA A 187 -18.12 -19.43 2.99
N HIS A 188 -18.86 -19.56 4.10
CA HIS A 188 -20.32 -19.57 4.12
C HIS A 188 -20.94 -18.18 4.32
N LEU A 189 -20.13 -17.15 4.55
CA LEU A 189 -20.59 -15.79 4.77
C LEU A 189 -20.48 -15.02 3.45
N ASN A 190 -21.58 -14.43 2.99
CA ASN A 190 -21.63 -13.73 1.70
C ASN A 190 -21.58 -12.22 1.91
N ILE A 191 -20.50 -11.58 1.43
CA ILE A 191 -20.28 -10.13 1.53
C ILE A 191 -21.02 -9.36 0.41
N GLU A 192 -21.46 -10.08 -0.63
CA GLU A 192 -21.82 -9.54 -1.95
C GLU A 192 -22.92 -8.48 -1.98
N SER A 193 -23.86 -8.44 -1.02
CA SER A 193 -24.99 -7.49 -1.10
C SER A 193 -24.76 -6.17 -0.37
N ARG A 194 -24.02 -6.17 0.74
CA ARG A 194 -23.96 -5.00 1.64
C ARG A 194 -23.08 -3.89 1.06
N TRP A 195 -21.90 -4.24 0.56
CA TRP A 195 -20.87 -3.26 0.16
C TRP A 195 -20.92 -2.80 -1.29
N THR A 196 -21.65 -3.51 -2.15
CA THR A 196 -21.85 -3.08 -3.55
C THR A 196 -23.06 -2.17 -3.74
N LYS A 197 -23.92 -2.02 -2.72
CA LYS A 197 -25.21 -1.33 -2.83
C LYS A 197 -25.49 -0.32 -1.72
N GLU A 198 -24.99 -0.53 -0.51
CA GLU A 198 -25.34 0.29 0.65
C GLU A 198 -24.10 0.81 1.35
N HIS A 199 -23.92 2.12 1.32
CA HIS A 199 -22.99 2.77 2.23
C HIS A 199 -23.54 2.60 3.66
N PRO A 200 -22.71 2.25 4.67
CA PRO A 200 -23.15 2.25 6.05
C PRO A 200 -23.77 3.60 6.38
N PRO A 201 -24.97 3.62 6.99
CA PRO A 201 -25.53 4.87 7.45
C PRO A 201 -24.54 5.49 8.45
N ARG A 202 -24.34 6.80 8.35
CA ARG A 202 -23.53 7.57 9.31
C ARG A 202 -23.92 7.14 10.71
N ARG A 203 -22.95 6.64 11.47
CA ARG A 203 -23.18 6.28 12.87
C ARG A 203 -23.54 7.58 13.58
N LYS A 204 -24.80 7.74 13.99
CA LYS A 204 -25.22 8.95 14.73
C LYS A 204 -24.27 9.11 15.90
N ALA A 205 -23.63 10.27 16.01
CA ALA A 205 -22.85 10.61 17.18
C ALA A 205 -23.71 10.30 18.41
N ALA A 206 -23.16 9.55 19.36
CA ALA A 206 -23.80 9.41 20.66
C ALA A 206 -23.90 10.82 21.24
N SER A 207 -25.13 11.34 21.29
CA SER A 207 -25.48 12.60 21.96
C SER A 207 -25.16 12.54 23.44
#